data_AF-A0A2M7VDP7-F1
#
_entry.id   AF-A0A2M7VDP7-F1
#
_cell.length_a   1.000
_cell.length_b   1.000
_cell.length_c   1.000
_cell.angle_alpha   90.00
_cell.angle_beta   90.00
_cell.angle_gamma   90.00
#
_symmetry.space_group_name_H-M   'P 1'
#
loop_
_entity.id
_entity.type
_entity.pdbx_description
1 polymer ?
#
loop_
_entity_poly.entity_id
_entity_poly.type
_entity_poly.pdbx_seq_one_letter_code
_entity_poly.pdbx_strand_id
1 'polypeptide(L)'
;MKLYKLFVSFLIISLLFIGFFHPIISITQDLGRHFLLGEIILKTLSVPKTNLFSYTYPDFPFVNLHWLSEVLFFVIFKTIGFNGLLIFSTTIVIASFGLMFFKLFKSNNFLALSGGSILYLLILFERTDIRPEIFSFLFLSIFLAILYKYREKYTKWIFLLPFIEILWVNMHIYFIIGNALLFFFLLENIILKRKKLFSKKTKVL
;
A
#
# COMPACT_ATOMS: atom_id res chain seq x y z
N MET A 1 15.74 21.55 -10.86
CA MET A 1 15.70 20.59 -9.72
C MET A 1 17.13 20.44 -9.20
N LYS A 2 17.41 20.60 -7.91
CA LYS A 2 18.81 20.63 -7.41
C LYS A 2 19.46 19.24 -7.56
N LEU A 3 20.69 19.16 -8.07
CA LEU A 3 21.39 17.91 -8.44
C LEU A 3 21.44 16.88 -7.31
N TYR A 4 21.66 17.31 -6.06
CA TYR A 4 21.67 16.41 -4.91
C TYR A 4 20.34 15.69 -4.68
N LYS A 5 19.19 16.29 -5.06
CA LYS A 5 17.87 15.65 -4.93
C LYS A 5 17.76 14.45 -5.86
N LEU A 6 18.25 14.58 -7.10
CA LEU A 6 18.31 13.48 -8.07
C LEU A 6 19.20 12.35 -7.57
N PHE A 7 20.38 12.70 -7.04
CA PHE A 7 21.32 11.73 -6.49
C PHE A 7 20.71 10.94 -5.32
N VAL A 8 20.07 11.62 -4.37
CA VAL A 8 19.39 10.96 -3.23
C VAL A 8 18.25 10.06 -3.70
N SER A 9 17.43 10.50 -4.67
CA SER A 9 16.39 9.64 -5.26
C SER A 9 16.96 8.39 -5.89
N PHE A 10 18.01 8.54 -6.69
CA PHE A 10 18.65 7.43 -7.36
C PHE A 10 19.22 6.43 -6.36
N LEU A 11 19.86 6.92 -5.29
CA LEU A 11 20.42 6.09 -4.23
C LEU A 11 19.32 5.31 -3.50
N ILE A 12 18.19 5.94 -3.15
CA ILE A 12 17.08 5.26 -2.48
C ILE A 12 16.40 4.24 -3.39
N ILE A 13 16.17 4.57 -4.67
CA ILE A 13 15.59 3.64 -5.63
C ILE A 13 16.51 2.43 -5.82
N SER A 14 17.83 2.67 -5.91
CA SER A 14 18.82 1.60 -6.02
C SER A 14 18.83 0.71 -4.78
N LEU A 15 18.77 1.30 -3.57
CA LEU A 15 18.67 0.55 -2.32
C LEU A 15 17.40 -0.30 -2.25
N LEU A 16 16.24 0.26 -2.63
CA LEU A 16 14.98 -0.48 -2.69
C LEU A 16 15.06 -1.61 -3.71
N PHE A 17 15.63 -1.37 -4.88
CA PHE A 17 15.82 -2.40 -5.89
C PHE A 17 16.70 -3.54 -5.35
N ILE A 18 17.85 -3.24 -4.75
CA ILE A 18 18.75 -4.24 -4.18
C ILE A 18 18.07 -5.01 -3.03
N GLY A 19 17.32 -4.32 -2.17
CA GLY A 19 16.63 -4.92 -1.04
C GLY A 19 15.52 -5.89 -1.43
N PHE A 20 14.73 -5.55 -2.45
CA PHE A 20 13.57 -6.35 -2.86
C PHE A 20 13.90 -7.36 -3.98
N PHE A 21 14.99 -7.15 -4.71
CA PHE A 21 15.42 -8.05 -5.78
C PHE A 21 16.38 -9.11 -5.25
N HIS A 22 15.86 -10.01 -4.41
CA HIS A 22 16.61 -11.14 -3.83
C HIS A 22 15.96 -12.49 -4.21
N PRO A 23 16.66 -13.63 -4.02
CA PRO A 23 16.07 -14.95 -4.21
C PRO A 23 14.79 -15.14 -3.40
N ILE A 24 13.80 -15.83 -3.97
CA ILE A 24 12.48 -15.99 -3.35
C ILE A 24 12.53 -17.09 -2.30
N ILE A 25 12.80 -16.71 -1.05
CA ILE A 25 12.83 -17.62 0.10
C ILE A 25 11.41 -17.82 0.66
N SER A 26 10.51 -16.83 0.50
CA SER A 26 9.12 -16.85 0.97
C SER A 26 8.27 -18.02 0.44
N ILE A 27 8.74 -18.75 -0.57
CA ILE A 27 8.08 -19.99 -1.03
C ILE A 27 7.96 -21.04 0.08
N THR A 28 8.91 -21.07 1.02
CA THR A 28 8.90 -21.98 2.18
C THR A 28 8.05 -21.48 3.35
N GLN A 29 7.51 -20.27 3.25
CA GLN A 29 6.62 -19.67 4.22
C GLN A 29 5.17 -19.75 3.70
N ASP A 30 4.58 -18.61 3.37
CA ASP A 30 3.16 -18.48 2.98
C ASP A 30 2.97 -18.38 1.45
N LEU A 31 4.00 -18.09 0.66
CA LEU A 31 3.84 -17.81 -0.76
C LEU A 31 3.32 -19.03 -1.55
N GLY A 32 3.75 -20.24 -1.18
CA GLY A 32 3.24 -21.47 -1.79
C GLY A 32 1.72 -21.63 -1.61
N ARG A 33 1.21 -21.32 -0.40
CA ARG A 33 -0.22 -21.31 -0.11
C ARG A 33 -0.96 -20.28 -0.97
N HIS A 34 -0.42 -19.06 -1.09
CA HIS A 34 -1.02 -18.00 -1.90
C HIS A 34 -1.14 -18.39 -3.37
N PHE A 35 -0.13 -19.05 -3.95
CA PHE A 35 -0.24 -19.54 -5.33
C PHE A 35 -1.29 -20.63 -5.49
N LEU A 36 -1.31 -21.59 -4.57
CA LEU A 36 -2.25 -22.70 -4.66
C LEU A 36 -3.70 -22.20 -4.51
N LEU A 37 -3.95 -21.22 -3.64
CA LEU A 37 -5.25 -20.54 -3.56
C LEU A 37 -5.57 -19.80 -4.85
N GLY A 38 -4.63 -19.01 -5.39
CA GLY A 38 -4.82 -18.32 -6.66
C GLY A 38 -5.18 -19.27 -7.80
N GLU A 39 -4.53 -20.43 -7.87
CA GLU A 39 -4.84 -21.49 -8.82
C GLU A 39 -6.25 -22.06 -8.62
N ILE A 40 -6.60 -22.42 -7.38
CA ILE A 40 -7.92 -22.97 -7.03
C ILE A 40 -9.02 -21.97 -7.37
N ILE A 41 -8.83 -20.69 -7.04
CA ILE A 41 -9.80 -19.64 -7.33
C ILE A 41 -9.99 -19.48 -8.84
N LEU A 42 -8.91 -19.49 -9.63
CA LEU A 42 -9.03 -19.39 -11.09
C LEU A 42 -9.70 -20.61 -11.71
N LYS A 43 -9.44 -21.83 -11.20
CA LYS A 43 -10.04 -23.06 -11.72
C LYS A 43 -11.52 -23.18 -11.35
N THR A 44 -11.89 -22.81 -10.13
CA THR A 44 -13.26 -22.95 -9.61
C THR A 44 -14.13 -21.72 -9.83
N LEU A 45 -13.52 -20.58 -10.20
CA LEU A 45 -14.15 -19.26 -10.27
C LEU A 45 -14.86 -18.86 -8.97
N SER A 46 -14.37 -19.39 -7.84
CA SER A 46 -14.97 -19.20 -6.53
C SER A 46 -13.90 -19.02 -5.46
N VAL A 47 -14.14 -18.11 -4.51
CA VAL A 47 -13.25 -17.93 -3.36
C VAL A 47 -13.58 -19.00 -2.31
N PRO A 48 -12.62 -19.84 -1.89
CA PRO A 48 -12.85 -20.84 -0.86
C PRO A 48 -13.37 -20.20 0.43
N LYS A 49 -14.44 -20.79 0.99
CA LYS A 49 -15.08 -20.33 2.24
C LYS A 49 -14.60 -21.09 3.47
N THR A 50 -13.72 -22.07 3.29
CA THR A 50 -13.20 -22.94 4.32
C THR A 50 -11.68 -22.98 4.27
N ASN A 51 -11.06 -23.42 5.37
CA ASN A 51 -9.61 -23.46 5.49
C ASN A 51 -9.02 -24.73 4.85
N LEU A 52 -8.91 -24.71 3.51
CA LEU A 52 -8.48 -25.86 2.69
C LEU A 52 -7.14 -26.50 3.10
N PHE A 53 -6.25 -25.75 3.77
CA PHE A 53 -4.93 -26.25 4.19
C PHE A 53 -4.80 -26.49 5.70
N SER A 54 -5.91 -26.40 6.44
CA SER A 54 -5.90 -26.83 7.84
C SER A 54 -6.04 -28.34 7.92
N TYR A 55 -5.03 -29.00 8.47
CA TYR A 55 -5.10 -30.43 8.76
C TYR A 55 -6.15 -30.75 9.83
N THR A 56 -6.21 -29.94 10.90
CA THR A 56 -7.04 -30.23 12.08
C THR A 56 -8.50 -29.83 11.92
N TYR A 57 -8.78 -28.77 11.17
CA TYR A 57 -10.13 -28.21 11.01
C TYR A 57 -10.36 -27.71 9.57
N PRO A 58 -10.48 -28.61 8.58
CA PRO A 58 -10.65 -28.23 7.17
C PRO A 58 -11.97 -27.50 6.90
N ASP A 59 -13.03 -27.81 7.65
CA ASP A 59 -14.36 -27.20 7.48
C ASP A 59 -14.52 -25.85 8.19
N PHE A 60 -13.47 -25.35 8.85
CA PHE A 60 -13.55 -24.08 9.58
C PHE A 60 -13.84 -22.92 8.62
N PRO A 61 -14.86 -22.09 8.91
CA PRO A 61 -15.16 -20.92 8.08
C PRO A 61 -13.96 -19.98 7.97
N PHE A 62 -13.56 -19.70 6.73
CA PHE A 62 -12.42 -18.85 6.42
C PHE A 62 -12.84 -17.77 5.43
N VAL A 63 -12.59 -16.51 5.79
CA VAL A 63 -12.75 -15.38 4.88
C VAL A 63 -11.39 -15.02 4.32
N ASN A 64 -11.20 -15.29 3.04
CA ASN A 64 -9.95 -14.96 2.35
C ASN A 64 -9.93 -13.49 1.93
N LEU A 65 -9.28 -12.64 2.72
CA LEU A 65 -9.11 -11.20 2.43
C LEU A 65 -8.00 -10.92 1.39
N HIS A 66 -7.27 -11.94 0.96
CA HIS A 66 -6.13 -11.82 0.05
C HIS A 66 -6.41 -12.39 -1.35
N TRP A 67 -7.61 -12.90 -1.59
CA TRP A 67 -7.93 -13.71 -2.77
C TRP A 67 -7.55 -13.03 -4.10
N LEU A 68 -7.73 -11.72 -4.23
CA LEU A 68 -7.42 -11.02 -5.48
C LEU A 68 -5.91 -10.91 -5.70
N SER A 69 -5.15 -10.70 -4.63
CA SER A 69 -3.68 -10.70 -4.68
C SER A 69 -3.12 -12.07 -5.04
N GLU A 70 -3.73 -13.13 -4.51
CA GLU A 70 -3.35 -14.53 -4.76
C GLU A 70 -3.58 -14.92 -6.22
N VAL A 71 -4.75 -14.58 -6.76
CA VAL A 71 -5.06 -14.75 -8.19
C VAL A 71 -4.03 -14.01 -9.03
N LEU A 72 -3.74 -12.75 -8.71
CA LEU A 72 -2.83 -11.94 -9.50
C LEU A 72 -1.39 -12.47 -9.46
N PHE A 73 -0.91 -12.88 -8.27
CA PHE A 73 0.39 -13.53 -8.13
C PHE A 73 0.48 -14.82 -8.95
N PHE A 74 -0.55 -15.66 -8.90
CA PHE A 74 -0.58 -16.89 -9.66
C PHE A 74 -0.60 -16.64 -11.17
N VAL A 75 -1.37 -15.66 -11.66
CA VAL A 75 -1.39 -15.30 -13.10
C VAL A 75 -0.01 -14.83 -13.56
N ILE A 76 0.66 -13.96 -12.80
CA ILE A 76 2.01 -13.47 -13.14
C ILE A 76 3.02 -14.61 -13.13
N PHE A 77 2.97 -15.46 -12.10
CA PHE A 77 3.82 -16.63 -12.01
C PHE A 77 3.62 -17.57 -13.21
N LYS A 78 2.37 -17.86 -13.59
CA LYS A 78 2.07 -18.74 -14.72
C LYS A 78 2.55 -18.19 -16.07
N THR A 79 2.63 -16.87 -16.22
CA THR A 79 2.95 -16.20 -17.49
C THR A 79 4.44 -15.88 -17.65
N ILE A 80 5.09 -15.41 -16.58
CA ILE A 80 6.49 -14.89 -16.63
C ILE A 80 7.39 -15.63 -15.62
N GLY A 81 6.82 -16.48 -14.77
CA GLY A 81 7.56 -17.21 -13.74
C GLY A 81 7.93 -16.32 -12.55
N PHE A 82 8.82 -16.85 -11.72
CA PHE A 82 9.29 -16.21 -10.49
C PHE A 82 9.96 -14.85 -10.73
N ASN A 83 10.74 -14.72 -11.81
CA ASN A 83 11.40 -13.45 -12.16
C ASN A 83 10.38 -12.34 -12.45
N GLY A 84 9.28 -12.66 -13.14
CA GLY A 84 8.21 -11.70 -13.39
C GLY A 84 7.55 -11.22 -12.10
N LEU A 85 7.35 -12.14 -11.15
CA LEU A 85 6.79 -11.80 -9.85
C LEU A 85 7.71 -10.91 -9.03
N LEU A 86 9.02 -11.19 -9.04
CA LEU A 86 10.03 -10.37 -8.36
C LEU A 86 10.10 -8.95 -8.95
N ILE A 87 10.11 -8.83 -10.28
CA ILE A 87 10.07 -7.53 -10.96
C ILE A 87 8.78 -6.79 -10.60
N PHE A 88 7.64 -7.48 -10.61
CA PHE A 88 6.35 -6.92 -10.30
C PHE A 88 6.26 -6.40 -8.85
N SER A 89 6.64 -7.21 -7.87
CA SER A 89 6.61 -6.82 -6.45
C SER A 89 7.55 -5.65 -6.17
N THR A 90 8.77 -5.71 -6.69
CA THR A 90 9.77 -4.64 -6.59
C THR A 90 9.25 -3.34 -7.21
N THR A 91 8.59 -3.42 -8.37
CA THR A 91 8.01 -2.25 -9.05
C THR A 91 6.89 -1.63 -8.22
N ILE A 92 6.00 -2.43 -7.62
CA ILE A 92 4.94 -1.93 -6.75
C ILE A 92 5.53 -1.19 -5.54
N VAL A 93 6.54 -1.76 -4.91
CA VAL A 93 7.18 -1.15 -3.73
C VAL A 93 7.87 0.16 -4.11
N ILE A 94 8.65 0.17 -5.19
CA ILE A 94 9.30 1.39 -5.71
C ILE A 94 8.25 2.44 -6.06
N ALA A 95 7.13 2.06 -6.69
CA ALA A 95 6.05 2.98 -7.00
C ALA A 95 5.40 3.55 -5.73
N SER A 96 5.14 2.70 -4.72
CA SER A 96 4.57 3.11 -3.43
C SER A 96 5.47 4.13 -2.73
N PHE A 97 6.77 3.86 -2.67
CA PHE A 97 7.76 4.74 -2.07
C PHE A 97 7.92 6.02 -2.88
N GLY A 98 8.01 5.89 -4.21
CA GLY A 98 8.14 7.01 -5.13
C GLY A 98 7.00 8.01 -4.99
N LEU A 99 5.75 7.55 -4.93
CA LEU A 99 4.59 8.43 -4.75
C LEU A 99 4.67 9.27 -3.47
N MET A 100 5.14 8.67 -2.38
CA MET A 100 5.36 9.38 -1.12
C MET A 100 6.53 10.35 -1.27
N PHE A 101 7.67 9.85 -1.74
CA PHE A 101 8.94 10.58 -1.82
C PHE A 101 8.91 11.78 -2.78
N PHE A 102 8.26 11.66 -3.95
CA PHE A 102 8.11 12.77 -4.91
C PHE A 102 7.36 13.97 -4.32
N LYS A 103 6.42 13.74 -3.41
CA LYS A 103 5.73 14.84 -2.72
C LYS A 103 6.60 15.50 -1.66
N LEU A 104 7.39 14.71 -0.93
CA LEU A 104 8.33 15.20 0.09
C LEU A 104 9.34 16.16 -0.54
N PHE A 105 9.81 15.87 -1.75
CA PHE A 105 10.75 16.72 -2.50
C PHE A 105 10.26 18.11 -2.86
N LYS A 106 8.94 18.28 -2.99
CA LYS A 106 8.31 19.57 -3.34
C LYS A 106 8.00 20.41 -2.11
N SER A 107 8.04 19.83 -0.91
CA SER A 107 7.80 20.55 0.34
C SER A 107 9.06 21.28 0.84
N ASN A 108 8.88 22.40 1.54
CA ASN A 108 9.98 23.12 2.21
C ASN A 108 10.46 22.45 3.51
N ASN A 109 9.69 21.50 4.06
CA ASN A 109 10.00 20.81 5.33
C ASN A 109 10.72 19.46 5.12
N PHE A 110 11.83 19.49 4.38
CA PHE A 110 12.60 18.31 4.02
C PHE A 110 13.04 17.45 5.22
N LEU A 111 13.41 18.08 6.35
CA LEU A 111 13.90 17.40 7.56
C LEU A 111 12.83 16.62 8.34
N ALA A 112 11.62 17.18 8.50
CA ALA A 112 10.54 16.46 9.19
C ALA A 112 10.04 15.27 8.36
N LEU A 113 10.13 15.41 7.05
CA LEU A 113 9.64 14.45 6.06
C LEU A 113 10.67 13.36 5.72
N SER A 114 11.97 13.63 5.92
CA SER A 114 13.03 12.62 5.80
C SER A 114 12.95 11.59 6.92
N GLY A 115 12.60 11.98 8.15
CA GLY A 115 12.41 11.05 9.27
C GLY A 115 11.33 10.00 9.00
N GLY A 116 10.14 10.44 8.54
CA GLY A 116 9.06 9.53 8.16
C GLY A 116 9.42 8.61 6.98
N SER A 117 10.22 9.11 6.03
CA SER A 117 10.69 8.31 4.90
C SER A 117 11.67 7.22 5.33
N ILE A 118 12.57 7.52 6.28
CA ILE A 118 13.52 6.56 6.83
C ILE A 118 12.77 5.47 7.59
N LEU A 119 11.82 5.83 8.46
CA LEU A 119 11.00 4.85 9.17
C LEU A 119 10.22 3.95 8.19
N TYR A 120 9.66 4.53 7.13
CA TYR A 120 8.98 3.76 6.09
C TYR A 120 9.92 2.82 5.34
N LEU A 121 11.14 3.26 5.01
CA LEU A 121 12.17 2.39 4.41
C LEU A 121 12.53 1.23 5.34
N LEU A 122 12.74 1.48 6.64
CA LEU A 122 13.06 0.42 7.60
C LEU A 122 11.97 -0.66 7.65
N ILE A 123 10.69 -0.25 7.64
CA ILE A 123 9.56 -1.19 7.59
C ILE A 123 9.58 -2.01 6.30
N LEU A 124 9.90 -1.39 5.16
CA LEU A 124 9.99 -2.08 3.87
C LEU A 124 11.12 -3.10 3.85
N PHE A 125 12.29 -2.78 4.40
CA PHE A 125 13.45 -3.69 4.43
C PHE A 125 13.26 -4.90 5.36
N GLU A 126 12.39 -4.80 6.36
CA GLU A 126 11.99 -5.95 7.18
C GLU A 126 10.97 -6.87 6.47
N ARG A 127 10.39 -6.42 5.35
CA ARG A 127 9.28 -7.06 4.64
C ARG A 127 9.54 -7.16 3.14
N THR A 128 10.73 -7.62 2.76
CA THR A 128 11.17 -7.73 1.36
C THR A 128 10.57 -8.92 0.62
N ASP A 129 9.99 -9.88 1.35
CA ASP A 129 9.34 -11.05 0.79
C ASP A 129 8.11 -10.72 -0.06
N ILE A 130 7.82 -11.60 -1.04
CA ILE A 130 6.65 -11.46 -1.90
C ILE A 130 5.41 -11.83 -1.09
N ARG A 131 4.70 -10.80 -0.61
CA ARG A 131 3.49 -10.94 0.20
C ARG A 131 2.39 -9.99 -0.30
N PRO A 132 1.11 -10.30 -0.05
CA PRO A 132 0.00 -9.42 -0.40
C PRO A 132 0.06 -8.00 0.19
N GLU A 133 0.83 -7.78 1.27
CA GLU A 133 0.98 -6.47 1.92
C GLU A 133 1.55 -5.37 1.01
N ILE A 134 2.29 -5.72 -0.06
CA ILE A 134 2.83 -4.75 -1.03
C ILE A 134 1.74 -3.86 -1.66
N PHE A 135 0.53 -4.40 -1.86
CA PHE A 135 -0.60 -3.63 -2.38
C PHE A 135 -1.07 -2.59 -1.37
N SER A 136 -0.99 -2.90 -0.07
CA SER A 136 -1.37 -1.96 0.98
C SER A 136 -0.43 -0.77 1.03
N PHE A 137 0.87 -1.00 0.86
CA PHE A 137 1.85 0.07 0.74
C PHE A 137 1.52 0.99 -0.44
N LEU A 138 1.20 0.42 -1.60
CA LEU A 138 0.81 1.20 -2.78
C LEU A 138 -0.47 2.00 -2.55
N PHE A 139 -1.55 1.36 -2.07
CA PHE A 139 -2.82 2.03 -1.86
C PHE A 139 -2.74 3.09 -0.77
N LEU A 140 -2.01 2.83 0.32
CA LEU A 140 -1.73 3.82 1.36
C LEU A 140 -1.05 5.07 0.78
N SER A 141 -0.02 4.89 -0.05
CA SER A 141 0.67 5.99 -0.72
C SER A 141 -0.27 6.78 -1.65
N ILE A 142 -1.17 6.10 -2.37
CA ILE A 142 -2.17 6.75 -3.23
C ILE A 142 -3.19 7.54 -2.39
N PHE A 143 -3.68 6.97 -1.29
CA PHE A 143 -4.59 7.62 -0.35
C PHE A 143 -3.99 8.93 0.17
N LEU A 144 -2.78 8.85 0.73
CA LEU A 144 -2.07 10.02 1.24
C LEU A 144 -1.79 11.04 0.13
N ALA A 145 -1.47 10.57 -1.09
CA ALA A 145 -1.27 11.45 -2.22
C ALA A 145 -2.57 12.21 -2.60
N ILE A 146 -3.73 11.56 -2.59
CA ILE A 146 -4.99 12.21 -2.92
C ILE A 146 -5.42 13.18 -1.80
N LEU A 147 -5.37 12.75 -0.54
CA LEU A 147 -5.77 13.56 0.62
C LEU A 147 -4.90 14.80 0.79
N TYR A 148 -3.58 14.66 0.63
CA TYR A 148 -2.67 15.79 0.70
C TYR A 148 -2.93 16.79 -0.44
N LYS A 149 -3.17 16.30 -1.67
CA LYS A 149 -3.50 17.18 -2.81
C LYS A 149 -4.81 17.93 -2.55
N TYR A 150 -5.82 17.25 -2.00
CA TYR A 150 -7.09 17.85 -1.63
C TYR A 150 -6.94 18.96 -0.56
N ARG A 151 -6.03 18.77 0.40
CA ARG A 151 -5.70 19.80 1.40
C ARG A 151 -5.13 21.07 0.78
N GLU A 152 -4.24 20.94 -0.20
CA GLU A 152 -3.65 22.09 -0.91
C GLU A 152 -4.67 22.77 -1.83
N LYS A 153 -5.44 21.98 -2.58
CA LYS A 153 -6.47 22.46 -3.49
C LYS A 153 -7.56 21.40 -3.67
N TYR A 154 -8.82 21.83 -3.65
CA TYR A 154 -9.95 20.96 -3.95
C TYR A 154 -9.72 20.17 -5.25
N THR A 155 -9.85 18.84 -5.18
CA THR A 155 -9.65 17.94 -6.30
C THR A 155 -10.74 16.88 -6.33
N LYS A 156 -11.25 16.59 -7.54
CA LYS A 156 -12.22 15.49 -7.76
C LYS A 156 -11.61 14.11 -7.55
N TRP A 157 -10.29 14.01 -7.40
CA TRP A 157 -9.59 12.73 -7.20
C TRP A 157 -10.00 12.03 -5.90
N ILE A 158 -10.57 12.76 -4.94
CA ILE A 158 -11.10 12.17 -3.70
C ILE A 158 -12.21 11.14 -3.97
N PHE A 159 -12.93 11.27 -5.08
CA PHE A 159 -13.95 10.30 -5.49
C PHE A 159 -13.37 8.98 -6.01
N LEU A 160 -12.05 8.88 -6.22
CA LEU A 160 -11.39 7.62 -6.54
C LEU A 160 -11.15 6.75 -5.30
N LEU A 161 -11.12 7.34 -4.10
CA LEU A 161 -10.79 6.62 -2.88
C LEU A 161 -11.72 5.42 -2.60
N PRO A 162 -13.05 5.51 -2.78
CA PRO A 162 -13.94 4.35 -2.61
C PRO A 162 -13.61 3.20 -3.58
N PHE A 163 -13.25 3.50 -4.83
CA PHE A 163 -12.89 2.47 -5.81
C PHE A 163 -11.56 1.79 -5.45
N ILE A 164 -10.60 2.56 -4.96
CA ILE A 164 -9.33 2.02 -4.46
C ILE A 164 -9.58 1.15 -3.23
N GLU A 165 -10.47 1.57 -2.33
CA GLU A 165 -10.84 0.81 -1.14
C GLU A 165 -11.49 -0.54 -1.50
N ILE A 166 -12.39 -0.56 -2.49
CA ILE A 166 -12.98 -1.82 -3.00
C ILE A 166 -11.88 -2.78 -3.48
N LEU A 167 -10.88 -2.28 -4.21
CA LEU A 167 -9.74 -3.12 -4.62
C LEU A 167 -8.91 -3.56 -3.41
N TRP A 168 -8.65 -2.66 -2.46
CA TRP A 168 -7.80 -2.91 -1.31
C TRP A 168 -8.39 -3.99 -0.39
N VAL A 169 -9.69 -3.93 -0.08
CA VAL A 169 -10.40 -4.92 0.75
C VAL A 169 -10.23 -6.35 0.24
N ASN A 170 -10.09 -6.52 -1.08
CA ASN A 170 -9.93 -7.83 -1.72
C ASN A 170 -8.47 -8.26 -1.89
N MET A 171 -7.51 -7.37 -1.66
CA MET A 171 -6.07 -7.64 -1.79
C MET A 171 -5.40 -7.84 -0.44
N HIS A 172 -5.77 -7.07 0.59
CA HIS A 172 -5.08 -7.14 1.87
C HIS A 172 -5.90 -6.59 3.06
N ILE A 173 -5.73 -7.21 4.23
CA ILE A 173 -6.41 -6.85 5.49
C ILE A 173 -6.12 -5.42 5.98
N TYR A 174 -5.03 -4.79 5.53
CA TYR A 174 -4.69 -3.41 5.93
C TYR A 174 -5.59 -2.33 5.32
N PHE A 175 -6.62 -2.68 4.54
CA PHE A 175 -7.62 -1.72 4.05
C PHE A 175 -8.22 -0.85 5.18
N ILE A 176 -8.32 -1.38 6.40
CA ILE A 176 -8.78 -0.66 7.59
C ILE A 176 -8.01 0.66 7.80
N ILE A 177 -6.72 0.71 7.43
CA ILE A 177 -5.90 1.91 7.51
C ILE A 177 -6.42 3.02 6.58
N GLY A 178 -6.90 2.69 5.38
CA GLY A 178 -7.52 3.63 4.45
C GLY A 178 -8.74 4.33 5.06
N ASN A 179 -9.62 3.54 5.69
CA ASN A 179 -10.78 4.06 6.41
C ASN A 179 -10.40 4.92 7.61
N ALA A 180 -9.41 4.49 8.40
CA ALA A 180 -8.89 5.27 9.52
C ALA A 180 -8.33 6.62 9.05
N LEU A 181 -7.58 6.65 7.95
CA LEU A 181 -7.05 7.89 7.38
C LEU A 181 -8.17 8.85 6.94
N LEU A 182 -9.19 8.35 6.26
CA LEU A 182 -10.36 9.14 5.89
C LEU A 182 -11.06 9.72 7.11
N PHE A 183 -11.28 8.90 8.14
CA PHE A 183 -11.89 9.31 9.39
C PHE A 183 -11.10 10.43 10.08
N PHE A 184 -9.79 10.26 10.27
CA PHE A 184 -8.94 11.29 10.88
C PHE A 184 -8.88 12.56 10.03
N PHE A 185 -8.83 12.44 8.71
CA PHE A 185 -8.85 13.58 7.80
C PHE A 185 -10.16 14.39 7.91
N LEU A 186 -11.30 13.72 8.04
CA LEU A 186 -12.59 14.36 8.25
C LEU A 186 -12.67 15.03 9.63
N LEU A 187 -12.25 14.33 10.69
CA LEU A 187 -12.22 14.87 12.04
C LEU A 187 -11.36 16.14 12.13
N GLU A 188 -10.16 16.11 11.58
CA GLU A 188 -9.26 17.26 11.55
C GLU A 188 -9.93 18.46 10.85
N ASN A 189 -10.54 18.24 9.68
CA ASN A 189 -11.23 19.30 8.94
C ASN A 189 -12.41 19.90 9.73
N ILE A 190 -13.16 19.07 10.47
CA ILE A 190 -14.25 19.54 11.34
C ILE A 190 -13.69 20.40 12.48
N ILE A 191 -12.63 19.95 13.15
CA ILE A 191 -11.99 20.66 14.25
C ILE A 191 -11.42 22.01 13.78
N LEU A 192 -10.73 22.04 12.64
CA LEU A 192 -10.14 23.25 12.07
C LEU A 192 -11.22 24.26 11.64
N LYS A 193 -12.33 23.79 11.02
CA LYS A 193 -13.47 24.65 10.70
C LYS A 193 -14.11 25.25 11.96
N ARG A 194 -14.29 24.46 13.02
CA ARG A 194 -14.80 24.96 14.32
C ARG A 194 -13.88 26.04 14.90
N LYS A 195 -12.57 25.80 15.00
CA LYS A 195 -11.61 26.79 15.51
C LYS A 195 -11.66 28.11 14.72
N LYS A 196 -11.77 28.03 13.39
CA LYS A 196 -11.87 29.22 12.52
C LYS A 196 -13.16 30.02 12.78
N LEU A 197 -14.28 29.35 13.01
CA LEU A 197 -15.55 30.00 13.36
C LEU A 197 -15.49 30.72 14.71
N PHE A 198 -14.93 30.06 15.74
CA PHE A 198 -14.77 30.66 17.07
C PHE A 198 -13.82 31.85 17.07
N SER A 199 -12.66 31.75 16.39
CA SER A 199 -11.71 32.87 16.25
C SER A 199 -12.29 34.06 15.48
N LYS A 200 -13.22 33.83 14.55
CA LYS A 200 -13.88 34.91 13.81
C LYS A 200 -14.92 35.64 14.67
N LYS A 201 -15.61 34.94 15.57
CA LYS A 201 -16.56 35.56 16.53
C LYS A 201 -15.86 36.45 17.55
N THR A 202 -14.70 36.07 18.06
CA THR A 202 -13.94 36.88 19.05
C THR A 202 -13.24 38.10 18.47
N LYS A 203 -13.07 38.21 17.15
CA LYS A 203 -12.54 39.42 16.49
C LYS A 203 -13.60 40.48 16.14
N VAL A 204 -14.89 40.16 16.34
CA VAL A 204 -16.03 41.04 15.98
C VAL A 204 -16.67 41.66 17.23
N LEU A 205 -16.21 41.28 18.42
CA LEU A 205 -16.53 41.89 19.71
C LEU A 205 -15.34 42.75 20.15
#